data_AF-A0AAW6JP27-F1
#
_entry.id   AF-A0AAW6JP27-F1
#
_cell.length_a   1.000
_cell.length_b   1.000
_cell.length_c   1.000
_cell.angle_alpha   90.00
_cell.angle_beta   90.00
_cell.angle_gamma   90.00
#
_symmetry.space_group_name_H-M   'P 1'
#
loop_
_entity.id
_entity.type
_entity.pdbx_description
1 polymer ?
#
loop_
_entity_poly.entity_id
_entity_poly.type
_entity_poly.pdbx_seq_one_letter_code
_entity_poly.pdbx_strand_id
1 'polypeptide(L)'
;MGRRIIISQLEAKSKEAKLDGYFDKLIKYIPTEIVGGWVAITGLIKGASNIPTNTTLWILFIIFTGLTAVYILKQTFEPKKPLAIKQTSISTIAFIVWVFALGEPFNTLSFYNPVYGSILLIVYNLIIPLINPVEESKKN
;
A
#
# COMPACT_ATOMS: atom_id res chain seq x y z
N MET A 1 16.74 -4.98 0.98
CA MET A 1 16.51 -3.54 0.72
C MET A 1 15.61 -3.01 1.83
N GLY A 2 15.95 -1.91 2.50
CA GLY A 2 15.07 -1.33 3.53
C GLY A 2 13.84 -0.68 2.88
N ARG A 3 12.66 -0.83 3.48
CA ARG A 3 11.41 -0.29 2.90
C ARG A 3 11.30 1.22 3.03
N ARG A 4 11.99 1.84 3.99
CA ARG A 4 12.00 3.30 4.13
C ARG A 4 12.61 3.96 2.90
N ILE A 5 11.94 4.99 2.37
CA ILE A 5 12.44 5.77 1.24
C ILE A 5 13.55 6.71 1.73
N ILE A 6 14.67 6.73 0.99
CA ILE A 6 15.87 7.53 1.23
C ILE A 6 15.95 8.59 0.12
N ILE A 7 15.73 9.84 0.50
CA ILE A 7 15.73 10.99 -0.43
C ILE A 7 16.94 11.93 -0.22
N SER A 8 17.69 11.76 0.87
CA SER A 8 18.81 12.64 1.24
C SER A 8 20.17 11.98 1.06
N GLN A 9 21.13 12.70 0.47
CA GLN A 9 22.52 12.25 0.31
C GLN A 9 23.22 11.98 1.64
N LEU A 10 22.86 12.73 2.69
CA LEU A 10 23.39 12.52 4.04
C LEU A 10 22.90 11.18 4.65
N GLU A 11 21.64 10.84 4.38
CA GLU A 11 21.07 9.55 4.82
C GLU A 11 21.60 8.38 3.99
N ALA A 12 21.82 8.58 2.69
CA ALA A 12 22.47 7.63 1.80
C ALA A 12 23.90 7.31 2.28
N LYS A 13 24.69 8.35 2.57
CA LYS A 13 26.08 8.24 3.01
C LYS A 13 26.23 7.58 4.39
N SER A 14 25.30 7.84 5.33
CA SER A 14 25.35 7.22 6.67
C SER A 14 24.99 5.73 6.68
N LYS A 15 24.31 5.25 5.64
CA LYS A 15 23.84 3.85 5.53
C LYS A 15 24.52 3.04 4.44
N GLU A 16 25.53 3.59 3.76
CA GLU A 16 26.07 3.04 2.50
C GLU A 16 24.95 2.66 1.50
N ALA A 17 23.82 3.38 1.56
CA ALA A 17 22.63 3.09 0.79
C ALA A 17 22.52 4.07 -0.38
N LYS A 18 21.98 3.61 -1.51
CA LYS A 18 21.71 4.47 -2.67
C LYS A 18 20.46 5.32 -2.43
N LEU A 19 20.44 6.53 -3.00
CA LEU A 19 19.22 7.32 -3.12
C LEU A 19 18.16 6.56 -3.91
N ASP A 20 16.92 6.58 -3.43
CA ASP A 20 15.81 5.92 -4.11
C ASP A 20 15.36 6.75 -5.32
N GLY A 21 15.43 6.12 -6.49
CA GLY A 21 14.89 6.64 -7.72
C GLY A 21 13.38 6.44 -7.85
N TYR A 22 12.87 6.72 -9.05
CA TYR A 22 11.45 6.55 -9.38
C TYR A 22 10.96 5.11 -9.13
N PHE A 23 11.65 4.12 -9.68
CA PHE A 23 11.25 2.71 -9.53
C PHE A 23 11.40 2.20 -8.09
N ASP A 24 12.42 2.64 -7.36
CA ASP A 24 12.61 2.25 -5.96
C ASP A 24 11.45 2.72 -5.09
N LYS A 25 10.98 3.96 -5.30
CA LYS A 25 9.80 4.51 -4.61
C LYS A 25 8.53 3.74 -4.95
N LEU A 26 8.31 3.43 -6.24
CA LEU A 26 7.17 2.65 -6.68
C LEU A 26 7.09 1.31 -5.94
N ILE A 27 8.20 0.57 -5.90
CA ILE A 27 8.27 -0.74 -5.24
C ILE A 27 8.06 -0.60 -3.72
N LYS A 28 8.64 0.43 -3.09
CA LYS A 28 8.50 0.66 -1.64
C LYS A 28 7.09 1.08 -1.22
N TYR A 29 6.36 1.79 -2.08
CA TYR A 29 4.99 2.20 -1.85
C TYR A 29 3.97 1.08 -2.01
N ILE A 30 4.18 0.12 -2.92
CA ILE A 30 3.19 -0.94 -3.16
C ILE A 30 3.36 -2.07 -2.12
N PRO A 31 2.36 -2.36 -1.27
CA PRO A 31 2.37 -3.47 -0.32
C PRO A 31 2.08 -4.81 -1.01
N THR A 32 2.97 -5.24 -1.91
CA THR A 32 2.80 -6.45 -2.73
C THR A 32 2.52 -7.71 -1.90
N GLU A 33 3.07 -7.82 -0.70
CA GLU A 33 2.85 -8.94 0.21
C GLU A 33 1.39 -9.00 0.68
N ILE A 34 0.82 -7.83 1.01
CA ILE A 34 -0.57 -7.72 1.48
C ILE A 34 -1.55 -7.84 0.31
N VAL A 35 -1.22 -7.28 -0.85
CA VAL A 35 -1.99 -7.46 -2.09
C VAL A 35 -2.04 -8.94 -2.50
N GLY A 36 -0.91 -9.65 -2.43
CA GLY A 36 -0.86 -11.09 -2.67
C GLY A 36 -1.74 -11.88 -1.71
N GLY A 37 -1.70 -11.53 -0.42
CA GLY A 37 -2.60 -12.11 0.59
C GLY A 37 -4.08 -11.86 0.28
N TRP A 38 -4.43 -10.66 -0.20
CA TRP A 38 -5.78 -10.31 -0.61
C TRP A 38 -6.26 -11.15 -1.80
N VAL A 39 -5.42 -11.31 -2.83
CA VAL A 39 -5.74 -12.18 -3.98
C VAL A 39 -5.93 -13.64 -3.54
N ALA A 40 -5.08 -14.15 -2.65
CA ALA A 40 -5.21 -15.50 -2.14
C ALA A 40 -6.52 -15.71 -1.36
N ILE A 41 -6.84 -14.82 -0.42
CA ILE A 41 -8.03 -14.98 0.43
C ILE A 41 -9.33 -14.79 -0.36
N THR A 42 -9.36 -13.87 -1.33
CA THR A 42 -10.53 -13.70 -2.22
C THR A 42 -10.79 -14.95 -3.05
N GLY A 43 -9.74 -15.60 -3.57
CA GLY A 43 -9.85 -16.89 -4.25
C GLY A 43 -10.44 -17.99 -3.36
N LEU A 44 -9.98 -18.09 -2.11
CA LEU A 44 -10.48 -19.07 -1.14
C LEU A 44 -11.96 -18.85 -0.78
N ILE A 45 -12.36 -17.60 -0.51
CA ILE A 45 -13.74 -17.27 -0.14
C ILE A 45 -14.70 -17.58 -1.30
N LYS A 46 -14.31 -17.26 -2.54
CA LYS A 46 -15.13 -17.56 -3.72
C LYS A 46 -15.29 -19.06 -4.00
N GLY A 47 -14.30 -19.87 -3.60
CA GLY A 47 -14.35 -21.33 -3.73
C GLY A 47 -15.16 -22.04 -2.64
N ALA A 48 -15.57 -21.34 -1.58
CA ALA A 48 -16.26 -21.94 -0.45
C ALA A 48 -17.80 -21.89 -0.62
N SER A 49 -18.45 -23.05 -0.58
CA SER A 49 -19.90 -23.16 -0.39
C SER A 49 -20.20 -23.01 1.11
N ASN A 50 -21.06 -22.05 1.50
CA ASN A 50 -21.53 -21.76 2.88
C ASN A 50 -20.88 -20.58 3.62
N ILE A 51 -20.21 -19.65 2.92
CA ILE A 51 -19.73 -18.39 3.54
C ILE A 51 -20.47 -17.18 2.93
N PRO A 52 -20.95 -16.22 3.75
CA PRO A 52 -21.48 -14.94 3.28
C PRO A 52 -20.41 -14.08 2.58
N THR A 53 -20.10 -14.42 1.33
CA THR A 53 -18.95 -13.91 0.56
C THR A 53 -18.84 -12.38 0.62
N ASN A 54 -19.92 -11.66 0.34
CA ASN A 54 -19.91 -10.20 0.33
C ASN A 54 -19.50 -9.59 1.68
N THR A 55 -20.23 -9.94 2.75
CA THR A 55 -19.97 -9.43 4.11
C THR A 55 -18.56 -9.80 4.58
N THR A 56 -18.13 -11.04 4.31
CA THR A 56 -16.79 -11.51 4.68
C THR A 56 -15.70 -10.71 3.95
N LEU A 57 -15.84 -10.45 2.66
CA LEU A 57 -14.86 -9.69 1.89
C LEU A 57 -14.78 -8.22 2.33
N TRP A 58 -15.89 -7.58 2.69
CA TRP A 58 -15.86 -6.23 3.28
C TRP A 58 -15.14 -6.18 4.63
N ILE A 59 -15.39 -7.15 5.51
CA ILE A 59 -14.68 -7.26 6.80
C ILE A 59 -13.19 -7.46 6.56
N LEU A 60 -12.83 -8.39 5.68
CA LEU A 60 -11.43 -8.66 5.34
C LEU A 60 -10.76 -7.45 4.70
N PHE A 61 -11.46 -6.68 3.86
CA PHE A 61 -10.94 -5.46 3.26
C PHE A 61 -10.53 -4.44 4.33
N ILE A 62 -11.38 -4.22 5.34
CA ILE A 62 -11.06 -3.31 6.47
C ILE A 62 -9.87 -3.85 7.27
N ILE A 63 -9.84 -5.15 7.56
CA ILE A 63 -8.73 -5.79 8.28
C ILE A 63 -7.42 -5.64 7.51
N PHE A 64 -7.39 -5.95 6.21
CA PHE A 64 -6.19 -5.86 5.39
C PHE A 64 -5.73 -4.42 5.19
N THR A 65 -6.66 -3.46 5.14
CA THR A 65 -6.32 -2.03 5.10
C THR A 65 -5.62 -1.60 6.39
N GLY A 66 -6.18 -1.95 7.55
CA GLY A 66 -5.56 -1.68 8.85
C GLY A 66 -4.20 -2.40 9.01
N LEU A 67 -4.14 -3.66 8.58
CA LEU A 67 -2.92 -4.46 8.57
C LEU A 67 -1.84 -3.82 7.69
N THR A 68 -2.20 -3.29 6.52
CA THR A 68 -1.27 -2.57 5.64
C THR A 68 -0.65 -1.38 6.37
N ALA A 69 -1.46 -0.55 7.02
CA ALA A 69 -0.95 0.61 7.74
C ALA A 69 0.04 0.20 8.86
N VAL A 70 -0.34 -0.79 9.67
CA VAL A 70 0.52 -1.28 10.77
C VAL A 70 1.80 -1.93 10.25
N TYR A 71 1.69 -2.75 9.20
CA TYR A 71 2.82 -3.47 8.59
C TYR A 71 3.84 -2.51 8.00
N ILE A 72 3.39 -1.51 7.24
CA ILE A 72 4.26 -0.52 6.61
C ILE A 72 4.92 0.36 7.67
N LEU A 73 4.17 0.81 8.67
CA LEU A 73 4.71 1.61 9.76
C LEU A 73 5.82 0.84 10.49
N LYS A 74 5.63 -0.46 10.72
CA LYS A 74 6.63 -1.34 11.34
C LYS A 74 7.85 -1.55 10.44
N GLN A 75 7.67 -1.75 9.13
CA GLN A 75 8.79 -1.94 8.18
C GLN A 75 9.59 -0.67 7.91
N THR A 76 8.99 0.50 8.08
CA THR A 76 9.63 1.81 7.86
C THR A 76 10.16 2.43 9.15
N PHE A 77 9.91 1.78 10.29
CA PHE A 77 10.40 2.20 11.60
C PHE A 77 11.93 2.14 11.63
N GLU A 78 12.53 3.26 12.01
CA GLU A 78 13.96 3.37 12.23
C GLU A 78 14.22 4.10 13.55
N PRO A 79 15.08 3.56 14.43
CA PRO A 79 15.48 4.26 15.63
C PRO A 79 16.03 5.66 15.27
N LYS A 80 15.63 6.67 16.06
CA LYS A 80 16.07 8.08 15.91
C LYS A 80 15.54 8.82 14.66
N LYS A 81 14.55 8.28 13.94
CA LYS A 81 13.83 8.99 12.88
C LYS A 81 12.36 9.17 13.21
N PRO A 82 11.69 10.20 12.65
CA PRO A 82 10.24 10.30 12.77
C PRO A 82 9.56 9.09 12.14
N LEU A 83 8.37 8.79 12.62
CA LEU A 83 7.50 7.77 12.04
C LEU A 83 7.23 8.10 10.57
N ALA A 84 7.23 7.09 9.70
CA ALA A 84 7.02 7.29 8.27
C ALA A 84 5.53 7.36 7.93
N ILE A 85 4.83 8.37 8.46
CA ILE A 85 3.38 8.52 8.38
C ILE A 85 2.96 8.78 6.94
N LYS A 86 3.63 9.68 6.21
CA LYS A 86 3.29 9.96 4.81
C LYS A 86 3.53 8.73 3.94
N GLN A 87 4.66 8.04 4.12
CA GLN A 87 4.92 6.79 3.39
C GLN A 87 3.88 5.70 3.71
N THR A 88 3.47 5.59 4.98
CA THR A 88 2.45 4.63 5.43
C THR A 88 1.11 4.94 4.79
N SER A 89 0.64 6.20 4.85
CA SER A 89 -0.61 6.61 4.24
C SER A 89 -0.64 6.37 2.74
N ILE A 90 0.45 6.69 2.03
CA ILE A 90 0.58 6.40 0.61
C ILE A 90 0.43 4.90 0.35
N SER A 91 1.15 4.06 1.11
CA SER A 91 1.12 2.61 0.92
C SER A 91 -0.25 1.99 1.25
N THR A 92 -0.95 2.53 2.26
CA THR A 92 -2.33 2.12 2.59
C THR A 92 -3.30 2.49 1.49
N ILE A 93 -3.19 3.70 0.92
CA ILE A 93 -3.99 4.10 -0.25
C ILE A 93 -3.66 3.19 -1.45
N ALA A 94 -2.39 2.84 -1.65
CA ALA A 94 -1.98 1.92 -2.70
C ALA A 94 -2.74 0.60 -2.57
N PHE A 95 -2.79 0.00 -1.36
CA PHE A 95 -3.57 -1.22 -1.13
C PHE A 95 -5.04 -1.05 -1.53
N ILE A 96 -5.70 0.04 -1.11
CA ILE A 96 -7.11 0.30 -1.45
C ILE A 96 -7.31 0.41 -2.97
N VAL A 97 -6.43 1.13 -3.67
CA VAL A 97 -6.49 1.28 -5.12
C VAL A 97 -6.30 -0.08 -5.82
N TRP A 98 -5.37 -0.90 -5.34
CA TRP A 98 -5.17 -2.26 -5.84
C TRP A 98 -6.41 -3.12 -5.65
N VAL A 99 -7.02 -3.12 -4.45
CA VAL A 99 -8.26 -3.87 -4.19
C VAL A 99 -9.40 -3.37 -5.07
N PHE A 100 -9.55 -2.05 -5.24
CA PHE A 100 -10.56 -1.46 -6.11
C PHE A 100 -10.39 -1.87 -7.59
N ALA A 101 -9.14 -1.98 -8.06
CA ALA A 101 -8.84 -2.47 -9.40
C ALA A 101 -9.08 -3.98 -9.56
N LEU A 102 -8.81 -4.78 -8.51
CA LEU A 102 -9.14 -6.22 -8.47
C LEU A 102 -10.66 -6.47 -8.36
N GLY A 103 -11.39 -5.48 -7.86
CA GLY A 103 -12.83 -5.34 -7.95
C GLY A 103 -13.65 -5.93 -6.82
N GLU A 104 -13.15 -6.92 -6.10
CA GLU A 104 -13.80 -7.37 -4.87
C GLU A 104 -13.38 -6.47 -3.69
N PRO A 105 -14.25 -6.16 -2.71
CA PRO A 105 -15.69 -6.40 -2.68
C PRO A 105 -16.51 -5.31 -3.42
N PHE A 106 -15.85 -4.36 -4.09
CA PHE A 106 -16.48 -3.19 -4.69
C PHE A 106 -17.45 -3.50 -5.84
N ASN A 107 -17.32 -4.64 -6.49
CA ASN A 107 -18.19 -5.11 -7.56
C ASN A 107 -19.65 -5.34 -7.12
N THR A 108 -19.92 -5.39 -5.82
CA THR A 108 -21.28 -5.44 -5.29
C THR A 108 -21.96 -4.07 -5.26
N LEU A 109 -21.23 -2.98 -5.54
CA LEU A 109 -21.76 -1.62 -5.55
C LEU A 109 -22.25 -1.25 -6.95
N SER A 110 -23.43 -0.64 -7.05
CA SER A 110 -24.08 -0.30 -8.32
C SER A 110 -23.30 0.69 -9.19
N PHE A 111 -22.43 1.51 -8.59
CA PHE A 111 -21.59 2.48 -9.30
C PHE A 111 -20.25 1.92 -9.76
N TYR A 112 -19.92 0.68 -9.38
CA TYR A 112 -18.60 0.12 -9.66
C TYR A 112 -18.46 -0.29 -11.12
N ASN A 113 -17.34 0.12 -11.73
CA ASN A 113 -16.94 -0.32 -13.06
C ASN A 113 -15.46 -0.76 -13.01
N PRO A 114 -15.14 -2.02 -13.39
CA PRO A 114 -13.76 -2.52 -13.42
C PRO A 114 -12.79 -1.67 -14.25
N VAL A 115 -13.27 -1.01 -15.30
CA VAL A 115 -12.46 -0.13 -16.16
C VAL A 115 -11.97 1.07 -15.36
N TYR A 116 -12.83 1.69 -14.55
CA TYR A 116 -12.44 2.83 -13.72
C TYR A 116 -11.43 2.42 -12.64
N GLY A 117 -11.59 1.22 -12.07
CA GLY A 117 -10.58 0.68 -11.13
C GLY A 117 -9.23 0.46 -11.78
N SER A 118 -9.21 -0.08 -12.99
CA SER A 118 -7.98 -0.30 -13.77
C SER A 118 -7.29 1.02 -14.15
N ILE A 119 -8.05 2.01 -14.64
CA ILE A 119 -7.55 3.35 -14.96
C ILE A 119 -6.94 4.00 -13.71
N LEU A 120 -7.65 3.96 -12.58
CA LEU A 120 -7.17 4.51 -11.32
C LEU A 120 -5.84 3.88 -10.91
N LEU A 121 -5.70 2.55 -11.01
CA LEU A 121 -4.47 1.84 -10.67
C LEU A 121 -3.30 2.25 -11.57
N ILE A 122 -3.52 2.34 -12.88
CA ILE A 122 -2.48 2.74 -13.84
C ILE A 122 -2.01 4.17 -13.52
N VAL A 123 -2.94 5.11 -13.39
CA VAL A 123 -2.63 6.51 -13.09
C VAL A 123 -1.93 6.62 -11.74
N TYR A 124 -2.40 5.89 -10.73
CA TYR A 124 -1.79 5.86 -9.40
C TYR A 124 -0.33 5.41 -9.45
N ASN A 125 -0.03 4.29 -10.13
CA ASN A 125 1.33 3.77 -10.24
C ASN A 125 2.28 4.72 -10.99
N LEU A 126 1.76 5.49 -11.96
CA LEU A 126 2.56 6.47 -12.70
C LEU A 126 2.88 7.72 -11.88
N ILE A 127 1.92 8.19 -11.08
CA ILE A 127 2.02 9.45 -10.34
C ILE A 127 2.72 9.25 -8.99
N ILE A 128 2.41 8.19 -8.26
CA ILE A 128 2.84 8.05 -6.86
C ILE A 128 4.36 8.13 -6.64
N PRO A 129 5.24 7.62 -7.53
CA PRO A 129 6.68 7.65 -7.29
C PRO A 129 7.28 9.06 -7.50
N LEU A 130 6.52 10.01 -8.04
CA LEU A 130 6.91 11.42 -8.11
C LEU A 130 6.82 12.11 -6.74
N ILE A 131 6.09 11.53 -5.78
CA ILE A 131 5.92 12.08 -4.44
C ILE A 131 7.10 11.68 -3.55
N ASN A 132 7.68 12.66 -2.86
CA ASN A 132 8.69 12.43 -1.82
C ASN A 132 8.00 12.40 -0.45
N PRO A 133 8.11 11.32 0.33
CA PRO A 133 7.52 11.26 1.66
C PRO A 133 8.44 12.01 2.63
N VAL A 134 8.34 13.33 2.66
CA VAL A 134 9.06 14.17 3.62
C VAL A 134 8.33 14.12 4.94
N GLU A 135 8.78 13.25 5.84
CA GLU A 135 8.23 13.15 7.18
C GLU A 135 8.60 14.38 7.98
N GLU A 136 7.59 15.10 8.48
CA GLU A 136 7.82 16.25 9.32
C GLU A 136 8.41 15.78 10.66
N SER A 137 9.64 16.20 10.92
CA SER A 137 10.16 16.17 12.28
C SER A 137 9.22 17.03 13.12
N LYS A 138 8.52 16.41 14.08
CA LYS A 138 7.89 17.18 15.16
C LYS A 138 9.00 18.03 15.76
N LYS A 139 8.93 19.35 15.56
CA LYS A 139 9.66 20.33 16.35
C LYS A 139 9.13 20.18 17.77
N ASN A 140 9.83 19.39 18.58
CA ASN A 140 9.72 19.42 20.03
C ASN A 140 10.98 20.12 20.55
#